data_AF-A0A2G9TS76-F1
#
_entry.id   AF-A0A2G9TS76-F1
#
_cell.length_a   1.000
_cell.length_b   1.000
_cell.length_c   1.000
_cell.angle_alpha   90.00
_cell.angle_beta   90.00
_cell.angle_gamma   90.00
#
_symmetry.space_group_name_H-M   'P 1'
#
loop_
_entity.id
_entity.type
_entity.pdbx_description
1 polymer ?
#
loop_
_entity_poly.entity_id
_entity_poly.type
_entity_poly.pdbx_seq_one_letter_code
_entity_poly.pdbx_strand_id
1 'polypeptide(L)'
;MGQDSLLRVFYPKGHGEGENRLLQNDVVILDSPGVDLSPEFDSWIDKHCLDADVFVLVLNAESTLTQAVKQQHLTRFRQFLVNELEVATDRDVKDRIFFVSSREVLDSRLKARGLIKTPYQVDGHQVRAMEFEMFEKQFEQCISRSAIRTKFEAHNRRANEIISKMRANVDVVYSAANRNKEFLEKELQVSADFSEEIMRLEAIIDRFNMPFMDTKEGIIEYKRALADFTDKCVSSDLEARCTGGLMSRIWNLENDMFQYVTQILAEPYQHKLEEVWRYRAPFKFSICVDAPALTNEMDQVFDGLRATVAGVHREMKEELDKSKKEIEKVDGTLKSLLTIKLVIYTV
;
A
#
# COMPACT_ATOMS: atom_id res chain seq x y z
N MET A 1 -57.21 -22.88 -16.46
CA MET A 1 -55.82 -22.98 -15.99
C MET A 1 -55.13 -21.68 -16.38
N GLY A 2 -54.68 -20.92 -15.38
CA GLY A 2 -54.13 -19.57 -15.59
C GLY A 2 -52.76 -19.64 -16.27
N GLN A 3 -52.49 -18.71 -17.18
CA GLN A 3 -51.19 -18.59 -17.82
C GLN A 3 -50.25 -17.78 -16.92
N ASP A 4 -49.04 -18.27 -16.65
CA ASP A 4 -47.99 -17.52 -15.93
C ASP A 4 -47.62 -16.28 -16.77
N SER A 5 -48.04 -15.10 -16.31
CA SER A 5 -47.87 -13.83 -17.01
C SER A 5 -47.69 -12.70 -16.01
N LEU A 6 -46.64 -11.90 -16.20
CA LEU A 6 -46.30 -10.76 -15.34
C LEU A 6 -46.55 -9.45 -16.07
N LEU A 7 -47.48 -8.64 -15.57
CA LEU A 7 -47.71 -7.28 -16.05
C LEU A 7 -46.92 -6.28 -15.20
N ARG A 8 -46.01 -5.53 -15.84
CA ARG A 8 -45.24 -4.47 -15.16
C ARG A 8 -45.91 -3.11 -15.40
N VAL A 9 -46.47 -2.54 -14.34
CA VAL A 9 -47.07 -1.19 -14.37
C VAL A 9 -46.03 -0.19 -13.89
N PHE A 10 -45.62 0.72 -14.77
CA PHE A 10 -44.72 1.82 -14.41
C PHE A 10 -45.54 3.05 -14.05
N TYR A 11 -45.59 3.38 -12.75
CA TYR A 11 -46.29 4.54 -12.24
C TYR A 11 -45.30 5.70 -11.98
N PRO A 12 -45.63 6.96 -12.31
CA PRO A 12 -44.74 8.10 -12.08
C PRO A 12 -44.34 8.24 -10.61
N LYS A 13 -43.03 8.29 -10.33
CA LYS A 13 -42.51 8.47 -8.96
C LYS A 13 -42.87 9.85 -8.39
N GLY A 14 -42.85 10.88 -9.25
CA GLY A 14 -43.15 12.27 -8.89
C GLY A 14 -42.21 12.84 -7.82
N HIS A 15 -42.11 14.17 -7.67
CA HIS A 15 -41.27 14.85 -6.67
C HIS A 15 -41.99 15.92 -5.83
N GLY A 16 -43.33 15.96 -5.80
CA GLY A 16 -44.15 16.93 -5.07
C GLY A 16 -44.81 16.41 -3.79
N GLU A 17 -45.26 17.33 -2.94
CA GLU A 17 -46.05 17.01 -1.73
C GLU A 17 -47.39 16.35 -2.13
N GLY A 18 -47.58 15.09 -1.73
CA GLY A 18 -48.78 14.32 -2.00
C GLY A 18 -48.60 13.11 -2.92
N GLU A 19 -47.40 12.86 -3.45
CA GLU A 19 -47.11 11.71 -4.32
C GLU A 19 -46.67 10.45 -3.55
N ASN A 20 -46.57 9.31 -4.25
CA ASN A 20 -46.36 8.00 -3.62
C ASN A 20 -44.91 7.82 -3.14
N ARG A 21 -44.69 7.97 -1.83
CA ARG A 21 -43.38 7.83 -1.17
C ARG A 21 -42.77 6.43 -1.34
N LEU A 22 -43.56 5.36 -1.44
CA LEU A 22 -43.02 4.01 -1.59
C LEU A 22 -42.29 3.87 -2.92
N LEU A 23 -42.90 4.33 -4.01
CA LEU A 23 -42.31 4.26 -5.36
C LEU A 23 -41.09 5.18 -5.52
N GLN A 24 -41.07 6.31 -4.82
CA GLN A 24 -39.90 7.20 -4.77
C GLN A 24 -38.70 6.53 -4.10
N ASN A 25 -38.93 5.68 -3.11
CA ASN A 25 -37.90 4.96 -2.36
C ASN A 25 -37.67 3.54 -2.89
N ASP A 26 -37.85 3.35 -4.20
CA ASP A 26 -37.56 2.11 -4.93
C ASP A 26 -38.29 0.85 -4.40
N VAL A 27 -39.44 1.02 -3.74
CA VAL A 27 -40.31 -0.10 -3.37
C VAL A 27 -41.07 -0.55 -4.62
N VAL A 28 -40.97 -1.84 -4.93
CA VAL A 28 -41.78 -2.50 -5.96
C VAL A 28 -42.89 -3.27 -5.24
N ILE A 29 -44.13 -3.05 -5.66
CA ILE A 29 -45.30 -3.76 -5.15
C ILE A 29 -45.70 -4.79 -6.18
N LEU A 30 -45.80 -6.05 -5.75
CA LEU A 30 -46.33 -7.15 -6.54
C LEU A 30 -47.73 -7.50 -6.03
N ASP A 31 -48.71 -7.48 -6.91
CA ASP A 31 -50.05 -8.00 -6.64
C ASP A 31 -50.16 -9.40 -7.27
N SER A 32 -50.81 -10.33 -6.57
CA SER A 32 -50.99 -11.70 -7.03
C SER A 32 -52.45 -11.98 -7.38
N PRO A 33 -52.74 -12.91 -8.31
CA PRO A 33 -54.08 -13.42 -8.48
C PRO A 33 -54.65 -13.93 -7.15
N GLY A 34 -55.98 -13.91 -7.02
CA GLY A 34 -56.65 -14.45 -5.83
C GLY A 34 -56.19 -15.88 -5.56
N VAL A 35 -55.70 -16.12 -4.35
CA VAL A 35 -55.08 -17.39 -3.96
C VAL A 35 -56.12 -18.50 -4.03
N ASP A 36 -56.03 -19.35 -5.05
CA ASP A 36 -56.52 -20.72 -4.96
C ASP A 36 -55.39 -21.60 -4.44
N LEU A 37 -55.70 -22.59 -3.60
CA LEU A 37 -54.71 -23.52 -3.02
C LEU A 37 -54.23 -24.53 -4.09
N SER A 38 -53.84 -24.04 -5.26
CA SER A 38 -53.38 -24.85 -6.38
C SER A 38 -51.86 -25.02 -6.35
N PRO A 39 -51.30 -26.20 -6.68
CA PRO A 39 -49.85 -26.41 -6.76
C PRO A 39 -49.13 -25.50 -7.78
N GLU A 40 -49.89 -24.92 -8.72
CA GLU A 40 -49.41 -23.98 -9.72
C GLU A 40 -48.99 -22.64 -9.07
N PHE A 41 -49.62 -22.26 -7.95
CA PHE A 41 -49.34 -21.04 -7.21
C PHE A 41 -47.98 -21.09 -6.50
N ASP A 42 -47.60 -22.23 -5.93
CA ASP A 42 -46.28 -22.44 -5.31
C ASP A 42 -45.15 -22.20 -6.31
N SER A 43 -45.31 -22.70 -7.55
CA SER A 43 -44.35 -22.46 -8.63
C SER A 43 -44.24 -20.98 -9.01
N TRP A 44 -45.31 -20.19 -8.88
CA TRP A 44 -45.27 -18.75 -9.16
C TRP A 44 -44.58 -17.97 -8.04
N ILE A 45 -44.77 -18.38 -6.79
CA ILE A 45 -44.05 -17.81 -5.64
C ILE A 45 -42.54 -18.04 -5.81
N ASP A 46 -42.13 -19.27 -6.11
CA ASP A 46 -40.72 -19.62 -6.32
C ASP A 46 -40.11 -18.85 -7.50
N LYS A 47 -40.90 -18.49 -8.50
CA LYS A 47 -40.39 -17.78 -9.68
C LYS A 47 -40.32 -16.27 -9.50
N HIS A 48 -41.32 -15.67 -8.88
CA HIS A 48 -41.51 -14.21 -8.88
C HIS A 48 -41.32 -13.56 -7.51
N CYS A 49 -41.22 -14.33 -6.42
CA CYS A 49 -41.20 -13.80 -5.05
C CYS A 49 -39.96 -14.21 -4.24
N LEU A 50 -38.99 -14.93 -4.81
CA LEU A 50 -37.79 -15.35 -4.08
C LEU A 50 -36.94 -14.17 -3.57
N ASP A 51 -36.98 -13.03 -4.26
CA ASP A 51 -36.30 -11.80 -3.88
C ASP A 51 -37.22 -10.82 -3.13
N ALA A 52 -38.43 -11.24 -2.75
CA ALA A 52 -39.35 -10.41 -1.98
C ALA A 52 -38.84 -10.23 -0.55
N ASP A 53 -38.65 -8.97 -0.15
CA ASP A 53 -38.18 -8.63 1.19
C ASP A 53 -39.28 -8.75 2.26
N VAL A 54 -40.57 -8.61 1.88
CA VAL A 54 -41.74 -8.65 2.76
C VAL A 54 -42.94 -9.29 2.04
N PHE A 55 -43.66 -10.19 2.72
CA PHE A 55 -44.93 -10.74 2.27
C PHE A 55 -46.09 -10.17 3.09
N VAL A 56 -47.17 -9.75 2.43
CA VAL A 56 -48.39 -9.23 3.07
C VAL A 56 -49.55 -10.16 2.75
N LEU A 57 -50.06 -10.85 3.76
CA LEU A 57 -51.23 -11.71 3.63
C LEU A 57 -52.50 -10.91 3.93
N VAL A 58 -53.32 -10.68 2.89
CA VAL A 58 -54.60 -9.95 3.01
C VAL A 58 -55.73 -10.95 3.18
N LEU A 59 -56.43 -10.88 4.30
CA LEU A 59 -57.55 -11.78 4.62
C LEU A 59 -58.84 -10.97 4.77
N ASN A 60 -59.91 -11.46 4.16
CA ASN A 60 -61.22 -10.86 4.29
C ASN A 60 -61.83 -11.23 5.66
N ALA A 61 -61.89 -10.27 6.57
CA ALA A 61 -62.72 -10.40 7.75
C ALA A 61 -64.14 -9.92 7.39
N GLU A 62 -65.13 -10.81 7.46
CA GLU A 62 -66.52 -10.46 7.17
C GLU A 62 -66.97 -9.23 7.99
N SER A 63 -67.90 -8.46 7.42
CA SER A 63 -68.31 -7.10 7.82
C SER A 63 -68.78 -6.92 9.27
N THR A 64 -68.93 -7.99 10.05
CA THR A 64 -69.26 -7.95 11.48
C THR A 64 -68.04 -8.24 12.33
N LEU A 65 -67.10 -7.29 12.36
CA LEU A 65 -65.95 -7.33 13.26
C LEU A 65 -66.37 -7.00 14.70
N THR A 66 -67.18 -7.86 15.32
CA THR A 66 -67.42 -7.80 16.76
C THR A 66 -66.10 -8.01 17.50
N GLN A 67 -65.99 -7.52 18.73
CA GLN A 67 -64.77 -7.69 19.53
C GLN A 67 -64.40 -9.17 19.73
N ALA A 68 -65.40 -10.05 19.79
CA ALA A 68 -65.22 -11.50 19.87
C ALA A 68 -64.61 -12.09 18.58
N VAL A 69 -65.12 -11.69 17.41
CA VAL A 69 -64.59 -12.13 16.10
C VAL A 69 -63.15 -11.63 15.91
N LYS A 70 -62.86 -10.38 16.30
CA LYS A 70 -61.49 -9.83 16.28
C LYS A 70 -60.53 -10.66 17.13
N GLN A 71 -60.93 -11.07 18.34
CA GLN A 71 -60.10 -11.90 19.22
C GLN A 71 -59.88 -13.31 18.66
N GLN A 72 -60.91 -13.91 18.04
CA GLN A 72 -60.79 -15.21 17.40
C GLN A 72 -59.77 -15.18 16.26
N HIS A 73 -59.86 -14.20 15.36
CA HIS A 73 -58.89 -14.02 14.27
C HIS A 73 -57.48 -13.76 14.80
N LEU A 74 -57.33 -12.88 15.79
CA LEU A 74 -56.03 -12.59 16.39
C LEU A 74 -55.39 -13.86 16.97
N THR A 75 -56.17 -14.72 17.62
CA THR A 75 -55.70 -15.99 18.20
C THR A 75 -55.22 -16.95 17.13
N ARG A 76 -56.01 -17.14 16.05
CA ARG A 76 -55.64 -18.02 14.95
C ARG A 76 -54.41 -17.52 14.19
N PHE A 77 -54.32 -16.22 13.93
CA PHE A 77 -53.19 -15.61 13.22
C PHE A 77 -51.92 -15.59 14.05
N ARG A 78 -52.04 -15.41 15.38
CA ARG A 78 -50.91 -15.62 16.29
C ARG A 78 -50.39 -17.06 16.18
N GLN A 79 -51.25 -18.07 16.27
CA GLN A 79 -50.86 -19.46 16.11
C GLN A 79 -50.19 -19.71 14.75
N PHE A 80 -50.74 -19.12 13.69
CA PHE A 80 -50.17 -19.23 12.34
C PHE A 80 -48.75 -18.64 12.25
N LEU A 81 -48.55 -17.39 12.70
CA LEU A 81 -47.27 -16.70 12.59
C LEU A 81 -46.19 -17.27 13.53
N VAL A 82 -46.57 -17.69 14.73
CA VAL A 82 -45.65 -18.12 15.79
C VAL A 82 -45.38 -19.61 15.74
N ASN A 83 -46.41 -20.44 15.57
CA ASN A 83 -46.29 -21.90 15.70
C ASN A 83 -46.18 -22.63 14.36
N GLU A 84 -46.88 -22.17 13.33
CA GLU A 84 -46.88 -22.87 12.02
C GLU A 84 -45.76 -22.35 11.13
N LEU A 85 -45.65 -21.03 10.97
CA LEU A 85 -44.63 -20.40 10.14
C LEU A 85 -43.31 -20.12 10.89
N GLU A 86 -43.36 -20.02 12.22
CA GLU A 86 -42.20 -19.71 13.07
C GLU A 86 -41.45 -18.42 12.67
N VAL A 87 -42.14 -17.46 12.05
CA VAL A 87 -41.56 -16.20 11.54
C VAL A 87 -41.70 -15.01 12.50
N ALA A 88 -42.37 -15.21 13.63
CA ALA A 88 -42.61 -14.18 14.64
C ALA A 88 -42.58 -14.78 16.05
N THR A 89 -42.16 -13.98 17.03
CA THR A 89 -42.39 -14.31 18.44
C THR A 89 -43.71 -13.73 18.91
N ASP A 90 -44.22 -14.22 20.04
CA ASP A 90 -45.42 -13.68 20.69
C ASP A 90 -45.38 -12.17 20.97
N ARG A 91 -44.18 -11.62 21.14
CA ARG A 91 -43.98 -10.18 21.36
C ARG A 91 -44.15 -9.38 20.07
N ASP A 92 -43.86 -9.97 18.93
CA ASP A 92 -43.89 -9.33 17.61
C ASP A 92 -45.29 -9.33 17.00
N VAL A 93 -46.19 -10.21 17.47
CA VAL A 93 -47.54 -10.42 16.92
C VAL A 93 -48.33 -9.11 16.80
N LYS A 94 -48.26 -8.25 17.83
CA LYS A 94 -48.97 -6.97 17.88
C LYS A 94 -48.51 -5.98 16.79
N ASP A 95 -47.29 -6.15 16.28
CA ASP A 95 -46.68 -5.29 15.26
C ASP A 95 -46.72 -5.99 13.88
N ARG A 96 -47.44 -7.12 13.75
CA ARG A 96 -47.54 -7.91 12.51
C ARG A 96 -48.98 -8.17 12.06
N ILE A 97 -49.96 -8.03 12.95
CA ILE A 97 -51.38 -8.24 12.66
C ILE A 97 -52.12 -6.93 12.85
N PHE A 98 -52.82 -6.48 11.80
CA PHE A 98 -53.53 -5.21 11.78
C PHE A 98 -54.97 -5.43 11.31
N PHE A 99 -55.92 -4.80 11.99
CA PHE A 99 -57.34 -4.84 11.61
C PHE A 99 -57.76 -3.52 10.98
N VAL A 100 -57.77 -3.50 9.65
CA VAL A 100 -57.87 -2.26 8.87
C VAL A 100 -59.02 -2.30 7.86
N SER A 101 -59.30 -1.16 7.24
CA SER A 101 -60.16 -1.06 6.07
C SER A 101 -59.45 -0.29 4.96
N SER A 102 -58.87 -1.02 4.01
CA SER A 102 -58.14 -0.41 2.88
C SER A 102 -59.04 0.50 2.05
N ARG A 103 -60.35 0.18 1.95
CA ARG A 103 -61.33 1.01 1.25
C ARG A 103 -61.54 2.37 1.93
N GLU A 104 -61.73 2.39 3.25
CA GLU A 104 -61.94 3.64 3.99
C GLU A 104 -60.69 4.54 3.92
N VAL A 105 -59.50 3.93 4.00
CA VAL A 105 -58.23 4.65 3.92
C VAL A 105 -58.01 5.22 2.51
N LEU A 106 -58.27 4.42 1.46
CA LEU A 106 -58.16 4.87 0.08
C LEU A 106 -59.11 6.04 -0.19
N ASP A 107 -60.39 5.90 0.13
CA ASP A 107 -61.38 6.95 -0.08
C ASP A 107 -61.02 8.22 0.71
N SER A 108 -60.56 8.09 1.95
CA SER A 108 -60.09 9.22 2.76
C SER A 108 -58.94 9.98 2.07
N ARG A 109 -57.94 9.24 1.54
CA ARG A 109 -56.81 9.82 0.80
C ARG A 109 -57.22 10.45 -0.52
N LEU A 110 -58.14 9.82 -1.26
CA LEU A 110 -58.69 10.38 -2.50
C LEU A 110 -59.47 11.67 -2.23
N LYS A 111 -60.23 11.73 -1.13
CA LYS A 111 -60.92 12.96 -0.71
C LYS A 111 -59.95 14.07 -0.35
N ALA A 112 -58.87 13.76 0.38
CA ALA A 112 -57.83 14.73 0.73
C ALA A 112 -57.13 15.32 -0.53
N ARG A 113 -57.03 14.53 -1.61
CA ARG A 113 -56.56 14.98 -2.93
C ARG A 113 -57.62 15.67 -3.79
N GLY A 114 -58.85 15.80 -3.30
CA GLY A 114 -59.97 16.42 -4.03
C GLY A 114 -60.53 15.57 -5.17
N LEU A 115 -60.17 14.28 -5.26
CA LEU A 115 -60.60 13.38 -6.35
C LEU A 115 -61.99 12.81 -6.12
N ILE A 116 -62.43 12.72 -4.87
CA ILE A 116 -63.79 12.32 -4.49
C ILE A 116 -64.39 13.28 -3.48
N LYS A 117 -65.72 13.38 -3.45
CA LYS A 117 -66.44 14.26 -2.51
C LYS A 117 -66.83 13.55 -1.21
N THR A 118 -67.33 12.32 -1.33
CA THR A 118 -67.90 11.56 -0.21
C THR A 118 -67.15 10.25 -0.05
N PRO A 119 -66.36 10.07 1.02
CA PRO A 119 -65.63 8.84 1.27
C PRO A 119 -66.54 7.80 1.91
N TYR A 120 -66.33 6.51 1.60
CA TYR A 120 -66.93 5.43 2.37
C TYR A 120 -66.32 5.39 3.77
N GLN A 121 -67.15 5.52 4.82
CA GLN A 121 -66.75 5.48 6.23
C GLN A 121 -67.89 4.91 7.06
N VAL A 122 -67.58 4.01 7.99
CA VAL A 122 -68.52 3.52 9.00
C VAL A 122 -68.02 3.81 10.42
N ASP A 123 -68.83 3.54 11.43
CA ASP A 123 -68.45 3.75 12.83
C ASP A 123 -67.10 3.07 13.16
N GLY A 124 -66.26 3.79 13.89
CA GLY A 124 -64.89 3.35 14.21
C GLY A 124 -63.86 3.49 13.08
N HIS A 125 -64.18 4.16 11.97
CA HIS A 125 -63.22 4.35 10.86
C HIS A 125 -61.92 5.04 11.29
N GLN A 126 -61.97 5.92 12.28
CA GLN A 126 -60.79 6.61 12.82
C GLN A 126 -59.79 5.62 13.44
N VAL A 127 -60.28 4.62 14.18
CA VAL A 127 -59.43 3.58 14.79
C VAL A 127 -58.80 2.71 13.70
N ARG A 128 -59.58 2.32 12.67
CA ARG A 128 -59.06 1.54 11.53
C ARG A 128 -58.05 2.33 10.69
N ALA A 129 -58.24 3.64 10.56
CA ALA A 129 -57.29 4.51 9.89
C ALA A 129 -55.97 4.62 10.66
N MET A 130 -56.04 4.80 11.99
CA MET A 130 -54.86 4.80 12.86
C MET A 130 -54.13 3.45 12.82
N GLU A 131 -54.86 2.33 12.84
CA GLU A 131 -54.28 1.00 12.71
C GLU A 131 -53.56 0.82 11.35
N PHE A 132 -54.13 1.35 10.26
CA PHE A 132 -53.50 1.30 8.93
C PHE A 132 -52.23 2.17 8.86
N GLU A 133 -52.22 3.33 9.50
CA GLU A 133 -51.02 4.17 9.61
C GLU A 133 -49.92 3.46 10.41
N MET A 134 -50.28 2.77 11.49
CA MET A 134 -49.34 1.92 12.25
C MET A 134 -48.78 0.79 11.38
N PHE A 135 -49.62 0.13 10.59
CA PHE A 135 -49.18 -0.86 9.60
C PHE A 135 -48.16 -0.28 8.63
N GLU A 136 -48.44 0.86 8.00
CA GLU A 136 -47.54 1.48 7.02
C GLU A 136 -46.19 1.84 7.64
N LYS A 137 -46.21 2.42 8.85
CA LYS A 137 -44.98 2.76 9.59
C LYS A 137 -44.14 1.52 9.89
N GLN A 138 -44.78 0.44 10.30
CA GLN A 138 -44.10 -0.82 10.60
C GLN A 138 -43.59 -1.51 9.34
N PHE A 139 -44.36 -1.46 8.25
CA PHE A 139 -43.99 -1.95 6.93
C PHE A 139 -42.75 -1.22 6.39
N GLU A 140 -42.71 0.12 6.47
CA GLU A 140 -41.57 0.94 6.03
C GLU A 140 -40.28 0.57 6.78
N GLN A 141 -40.37 0.39 8.11
CA GLN A 141 -39.22 -0.03 8.92
C GLN A 141 -38.74 -1.45 8.58
N CYS A 142 -39.69 -2.37 8.36
CA CYS A 142 -39.39 -3.76 8.07
C CYS A 142 -38.71 -3.90 6.69
N ILE A 143 -39.31 -3.33 5.64
CA ILE A 143 -38.79 -3.43 4.28
C ILE A 143 -37.43 -2.75 4.14
N SER A 144 -37.22 -1.59 4.76
CA SER A 144 -35.94 -0.88 4.71
C SER A 144 -34.82 -1.68 5.36
N ARG A 145 -35.07 -2.26 6.55
CA ARG A 145 -34.08 -3.09 7.25
C ARG A 145 -33.79 -4.39 6.50
N SER A 146 -34.83 -5.04 6.01
CA SER A 146 -34.70 -6.31 5.28
C SER A 146 -33.90 -6.10 3.99
N ALA A 147 -34.28 -5.11 3.17
CA ALA A 147 -33.63 -4.80 1.90
C ALA A 147 -32.16 -4.41 2.06
N ILE A 148 -31.80 -3.65 3.11
CA ILE A 148 -30.40 -3.31 3.38
C ILE A 148 -29.58 -4.58 3.62
N ARG A 149 -30.12 -5.49 4.44
CA ARG A 149 -29.43 -6.74 4.79
C ARG A 149 -29.33 -7.66 3.58
N THR A 150 -30.44 -7.94 2.89
CA THR A 150 -30.49 -8.89 1.78
C THR A 150 -29.68 -8.41 0.56
N LYS A 151 -29.72 -7.12 0.25
CA LYS A 151 -29.09 -6.58 -0.98
C LYS A 151 -27.64 -6.12 -0.79
N PHE A 152 -27.25 -5.63 0.39
CA PHE A 152 -25.92 -5.02 0.57
C PHE A 152 -24.96 -5.82 1.45
N GLU A 153 -25.42 -6.78 2.25
CA GLU A 153 -24.55 -7.50 3.19
C GLU A 153 -23.42 -8.25 2.48
N ALA A 154 -23.72 -8.93 1.37
CA ALA A 154 -22.71 -9.63 0.57
C ALA A 154 -21.68 -8.67 -0.03
N HIS A 155 -22.12 -7.52 -0.53
CA HIS A 155 -21.23 -6.48 -1.08
C HIS A 155 -20.34 -5.87 0.01
N ASN A 156 -20.89 -5.56 1.19
CA ASN A 156 -20.12 -5.06 2.32
C ASN A 156 -19.08 -6.08 2.80
N ARG A 157 -19.44 -7.35 2.90
CA ARG A 157 -18.49 -8.42 3.25
C ARG A 157 -17.35 -8.47 2.23
N ARG A 158 -17.66 -8.48 0.94
CA ARG A 158 -16.66 -8.48 -0.13
C ARG A 158 -15.78 -7.23 -0.10
N ALA A 159 -16.35 -6.05 0.16
CA ALA A 159 -15.60 -4.81 0.30
C ALA A 159 -14.60 -4.88 1.46
N ASN A 160 -15.01 -5.40 2.62
CA ASN A 160 -14.12 -5.59 3.76
C ASN A 160 -12.98 -6.58 3.46
N GLU A 161 -13.25 -7.65 2.73
CA GLU A 161 -12.22 -8.59 2.28
C GLU A 161 -11.20 -7.93 1.35
N ILE A 162 -11.66 -7.07 0.42
CA ILE A 162 -10.80 -6.31 -0.49
C ILE A 162 -9.92 -5.33 0.31
N ILE A 163 -10.51 -4.56 1.22
CA ILE A 163 -9.80 -3.59 2.06
C ILE A 163 -8.72 -4.29 2.90
N SER A 164 -9.04 -5.44 3.49
CA SER A 164 -8.09 -6.24 4.26
C SER A 164 -6.88 -6.67 3.43
N LYS A 165 -7.12 -7.16 2.20
CA LYS A 165 -6.04 -7.52 1.27
C LYS A 165 -5.19 -6.32 0.84
N MET A 166 -5.83 -5.17 0.58
CA MET A 166 -5.11 -3.94 0.23
C MET A 166 -4.21 -3.49 1.38
N ARG A 167 -4.71 -3.52 2.62
CA ARG A 167 -3.92 -3.19 3.81
C ARG A 167 -2.70 -4.10 3.95
N ALA A 168 -2.88 -5.41 3.79
CA ALA A 168 -1.78 -6.37 3.83
C ALA A 168 -0.72 -6.09 2.75
N ASN A 169 -1.13 -5.74 1.53
CA ASN A 169 -0.20 -5.37 0.46
C ASN A 169 0.58 -4.10 0.81
N VAL A 170 -0.08 -3.08 1.36
CA VAL A 170 0.57 -1.85 1.81
C VAL A 170 1.58 -2.13 2.91
N ASP A 171 1.25 -2.98 3.88
CA ASP A 171 2.16 -3.35 4.98
C ASP A 171 3.43 -4.07 4.47
N VAL A 172 3.29 -4.93 3.45
CA VAL A 172 4.43 -5.59 2.80
C VAL A 172 5.32 -4.57 2.10
N VAL A 173 4.74 -3.66 1.30
CA VAL A 173 5.49 -2.62 0.59
C VAL A 173 6.18 -1.68 1.57
N TYR A 174 5.47 -1.25 2.62
CA TYR A 174 6.01 -0.38 3.66
C TYR A 174 7.20 -1.04 4.38
N SER A 175 7.06 -2.31 4.76
CA SER A 175 8.14 -3.07 5.40
C SER A 175 9.36 -3.22 4.50
N ALA A 176 9.16 -3.50 3.20
CA ALA A 176 10.24 -3.60 2.24
C ALA A 176 10.95 -2.25 2.01
N ALA A 177 10.19 -1.17 1.88
CA ALA A 177 10.73 0.18 1.73
C ALA A 177 11.55 0.61 2.96
N ASN A 178 11.08 0.30 4.17
CA ASN A 178 11.80 0.63 5.40
C ASN A 178 13.12 -0.14 5.52
N ARG A 179 13.15 -1.42 5.15
CA ARG A 179 14.39 -2.22 5.10
C ARG A 179 15.39 -1.64 4.09
N ASN A 180 14.92 -1.24 2.90
CA ASN A 180 15.78 -0.61 1.90
C ASN A 180 16.33 0.73 2.39
N LYS A 181 15.51 1.53 3.07
CA LYS A 181 15.96 2.78 3.70
C LYS A 181 17.08 2.52 4.71
N GLU A 182 16.87 1.58 5.65
CA GLU A 182 17.89 1.22 6.64
C GLU A 182 19.18 0.68 6.01
N PHE A 183 19.09 0.00 4.87
CA PHE A 183 20.25 -0.46 4.12
C PHE A 183 21.03 0.72 3.51
N LEU A 184 20.34 1.62 2.82
CA LEU A 184 20.96 2.80 2.19
C LEU A 184 21.57 3.76 3.22
N GLU A 185 20.93 3.94 4.37
CA GLU A 185 21.48 4.75 5.48
C GLU A 185 22.81 4.17 5.98
N LYS A 186 22.95 2.84 6.04
CA LYS A 186 24.22 2.19 6.40
C LYS A 186 25.29 2.40 5.34
N GLU A 187 24.97 2.24 4.05
CA GLU A 187 25.94 2.50 2.98
C GLU A 187 26.41 3.97 2.96
N LEU A 188 25.48 4.90 3.16
CA LEU A 188 25.82 6.32 3.22
C LEU A 188 26.74 6.64 4.40
N GLN A 189 26.49 6.04 5.58
CA GLN A 189 27.34 6.21 6.74
C GLN A 189 28.76 5.69 6.48
N VAL A 190 28.89 4.50 5.89
CA VAL A 190 30.19 3.93 5.52
C VAL A 190 30.93 4.87 4.56
N SER A 191 30.25 5.35 3.50
CA SER A 191 30.85 6.29 2.55
C SER A 191 31.28 7.61 3.19
N ALA A 192 30.52 8.11 4.18
CA ALA A 192 30.87 9.32 4.92
C ALA A 192 32.09 9.11 5.81
N ASP A 193 32.17 7.97 6.50
CA ASP A 193 33.32 7.60 7.34
C ASP A 193 34.61 7.50 6.52
N PHE A 194 34.57 6.88 5.34
CA PHE A 194 35.70 6.86 4.41
C PHE A 194 36.08 8.25 3.89
N SER A 195 35.11 9.08 3.55
CA SER A 195 35.36 10.44 3.02
C SER A 195 36.05 11.34 4.04
N GLU A 196 35.65 11.26 5.31
CA GLU A 196 36.30 12.02 6.37
C GLU A 196 37.73 11.53 6.63
N GLU A 197 38.00 10.24 6.49
CA GLU A 197 39.35 9.70 6.62
C GLU A 197 40.28 10.16 5.51
N ILE A 198 39.78 10.24 4.27
CA ILE A 198 40.51 10.83 3.14
C ILE A 198 40.89 12.28 3.42
N MET A 199 39.97 13.07 4.00
CA MET A 199 40.24 14.47 4.35
C MET A 199 41.30 14.62 5.46
N ARG A 200 41.55 13.58 6.27
CA ARG A 200 42.55 13.59 7.34
C ARG A 200 43.92 13.09 6.91
N LEU A 201 44.06 12.55 5.70
CA LEU A 201 45.35 12.04 5.20
C LEU A 201 46.47 13.08 5.32
N GLU A 202 46.19 14.36 5.07
CA GLU A 202 47.18 15.45 5.23
C GLU A 202 47.70 15.52 6.67
N ALA A 203 46.80 15.53 7.66
CA ALA A 203 47.18 15.55 9.08
C ALA A 203 47.87 14.25 9.54
N ILE A 204 47.60 13.11 8.89
CA ILE A 204 48.31 11.85 9.13
C ILE A 204 49.74 11.97 8.60
N ILE A 205 49.90 12.44 7.36
CA ILE A 205 51.21 12.63 6.72
C ILE A 205 52.08 13.61 7.54
N ASP A 206 51.51 14.69 8.08
CA ASP A 206 52.22 15.65 8.93
C ASP A 206 52.83 15.04 10.21
N ARG A 207 52.28 13.91 10.69
CA ARG A 207 52.81 13.19 11.86
C ARG A 207 53.98 12.26 11.52
N PHE A 208 54.21 11.98 10.24
CA PHE A 208 55.28 11.11 9.80
C PHE A 208 56.63 11.82 9.93
N ASN A 209 57.45 11.38 10.89
CA ASN A 209 58.68 12.08 11.26
C ASN A 209 59.94 11.24 10.99
N MET A 210 60.12 10.82 9.74
CA MET A 210 61.33 10.16 9.26
C MET A 210 62.27 11.19 8.61
N PRO A 211 63.60 11.14 8.85
CA PRO A 211 64.54 11.99 8.13
C PRO A 211 64.57 11.65 6.63
N PHE A 212 64.47 12.65 5.78
CA PHE A 212 64.58 12.47 4.33
C PHE A 212 66.03 12.36 3.89
N MET A 213 66.32 11.35 3.07
CA MET A 213 67.64 11.09 2.49
C MET A 213 67.53 11.19 0.97
N ASP A 214 68.20 12.17 0.36
CA ASP A 214 68.18 12.42 -1.09
C ASP A 214 69.11 11.45 -1.87
N THR A 215 69.01 10.17 -1.55
CA THR A 215 69.64 9.09 -2.29
C THR A 215 68.55 8.21 -2.89
N LYS A 216 68.86 7.52 -4.00
CA LYS A 216 67.87 6.66 -4.67
C LYS A 216 67.31 5.61 -3.71
N GLU A 217 68.17 4.99 -2.91
CA GLU A 217 67.79 4.02 -1.88
C GLU A 217 67.04 4.67 -0.73
N GLY A 218 67.43 5.89 -0.32
CA GLY A 218 66.77 6.66 0.73
C GLY A 218 65.35 7.06 0.38
N ILE A 219 65.10 7.46 -0.87
CA ILE A 219 63.76 7.81 -1.37
C ILE A 219 62.85 6.58 -1.41
N ILE A 220 63.35 5.42 -1.84
CA ILE A 220 62.58 4.17 -1.85
C ILE A 220 62.17 3.78 -0.44
N GLU A 221 63.11 3.84 0.51
CA GLU A 221 62.82 3.49 1.90
C GLU A 221 61.86 4.48 2.56
N TYR A 222 62.01 5.78 2.29
CA TYR A 222 61.11 6.81 2.77
C TYR A 222 59.67 6.61 2.26
N LYS A 223 59.51 6.34 0.95
CA LYS A 223 58.20 6.03 0.35
C LYS A 223 57.56 4.79 0.98
N ARG A 224 58.32 3.71 1.17
CA ARG A 224 57.83 2.49 1.82
C ARG A 224 57.39 2.76 3.26
N ALA A 225 58.23 3.43 4.04
CA ALA A 225 57.95 3.73 5.44
C ALA A 225 56.73 4.65 5.59
N LEU A 226 56.56 5.63 4.70
CA LEU A 226 55.38 6.51 4.66
C LEU A 226 54.10 5.72 4.29
N ALA A 227 54.17 4.82 3.31
CA ALA A 227 53.04 3.98 2.92
C ALA A 227 52.61 3.05 4.06
N ASP A 228 53.57 2.38 4.71
CA ASP A 228 53.30 1.49 5.85
C ASP A 228 52.76 2.26 7.07
N PHE A 229 53.24 3.48 7.32
CA PHE A 229 52.73 4.34 8.37
C PHE A 229 51.29 4.78 8.08
N THR A 230 51.03 5.22 6.85
CA THR A 230 49.70 5.68 6.41
C THR A 230 48.68 4.55 6.46
N ASP A 231 49.01 3.36 5.95
CA ASP A 231 48.14 2.17 6.06
C ASP A 231 47.80 1.89 7.53
N LYS A 232 48.79 1.79 8.42
CA LYS A 232 48.54 1.50 9.84
C LYS A 232 47.63 2.52 10.50
N CYS A 233 47.85 3.82 10.26
CA CYS A 233 47.04 4.87 10.85
C CYS A 233 45.61 4.85 10.31
N VAL A 234 45.44 4.84 8.99
CA VAL A 234 44.12 4.85 8.34
C VAL A 234 43.33 3.59 8.68
N SER A 235 43.98 2.43 8.64
CA SER A 235 43.37 1.14 9.01
C SER A 235 42.91 1.13 10.47
N SER A 236 43.72 1.65 11.41
CA SER A 236 43.36 1.75 12.83
C SER A 236 42.21 2.73 13.08
N ASP A 237 42.21 3.90 12.43
CA ASP A 237 41.18 4.92 12.63
C ASP A 237 39.84 4.49 12.02
N LEU A 238 39.86 3.90 10.82
CA LEU A 238 38.67 3.27 10.22
C LEU A 238 38.15 2.11 11.08
N GLU A 239 39.04 1.28 11.64
CA GLU A 239 38.65 0.21 12.55
C GLU A 239 37.96 0.80 13.80
N ALA A 240 38.54 1.81 14.45
CA ALA A 240 37.95 2.47 15.63
C ALA A 240 36.57 3.10 15.35
N ARG A 241 36.37 3.66 14.16
CA ARG A 241 35.10 4.29 13.77
C ARG A 241 34.04 3.26 13.37
N CYS A 242 34.43 2.26 12.58
CA CYS A 242 33.53 1.19 12.14
C CYS A 242 33.19 0.23 13.29
N THR A 243 34.08 0.04 14.26
CA THR A 243 33.88 -0.84 15.44
C THR A 243 32.80 -0.32 16.38
N GLY A 244 32.67 0.99 16.62
CA GLY A 244 31.78 1.50 17.67
C GLY A 244 30.32 1.00 17.53
N GLY A 245 29.73 1.16 16.36
CA GLY A 245 28.37 0.70 16.07
C GLY A 245 28.27 -0.80 15.77
N LEU A 246 29.27 -1.36 15.08
CA LEU A 246 29.29 -2.77 14.67
C LEU A 246 29.50 -3.71 15.87
N MET A 247 30.43 -3.39 16.77
CA MET A 247 30.74 -4.19 17.95
C MET A 247 29.57 -4.24 18.93
N SER A 248 28.84 -3.13 19.10
CA SER A 248 27.62 -3.11 19.90
C SER A 248 26.56 -4.07 19.36
N ARG A 249 26.39 -4.11 18.03
CA ARG A 249 25.46 -5.04 17.37
C ARG A 249 25.89 -6.50 17.47
N ILE A 250 27.17 -6.79 17.23
CA ILE A 250 27.73 -8.15 17.35
C ILE A 250 27.55 -8.65 18.79
N TRP A 251 27.83 -7.79 19.78
CA TRP A 251 27.66 -8.15 21.19
C TRP A 251 26.19 -8.44 21.55
N ASN A 252 25.25 -7.64 21.05
CA ASN A 252 23.82 -7.88 21.25
C ASN A 252 23.39 -9.21 20.62
N LEU A 253 23.77 -9.48 19.38
CA LEU A 253 23.48 -10.74 18.68
C LEU A 253 24.08 -11.95 19.39
N GLU A 254 25.33 -11.85 19.83
CA GLU A 254 25.98 -12.89 20.62
C GLU A 254 25.18 -13.17 21.90
N ASN A 255 24.79 -12.13 22.64
CA ASN A 255 23.99 -12.32 23.86
C ASN A 255 22.62 -12.93 23.60
N ASP A 256 21.92 -12.51 22.54
CA ASP A 256 20.64 -13.11 22.16
C ASP A 256 20.84 -14.60 21.85
N MET A 257 21.85 -14.95 21.06
CA MET A 257 22.20 -16.34 20.76
C MET A 257 22.49 -17.14 22.03
N PHE A 258 23.25 -16.58 22.96
CA PHE A 258 23.53 -17.23 24.24
C PHE A 258 22.24 -17.50 25.03
N GLN A 259 21.34 -16.53 25.13
CA GLN A 259 20.05 -16.69 25.80
C GLN A 259 19.20 -17.79 25.16
N TYR A 260 19.06 -17.78 23.83
CA TYR A 260 18.31 -18.81 23.11
C TYR A 260 18.90 -20.21 23.27
N VAL A 261 20.22 -20.36 23.12
CA VAL A 261 20.89 -21.66 23.25
C VAL A 261 20.80 -22.17 24.69
N THR A 262 20.86 -21.29 25.68
CA THR A 262 20.70 -21.66 27.10
C THR A 262 19.32 -22.24 27.38
N GLN A 263 18.25 -21.66 26.81
CA GLN A 263 16.88 -22.16 26.96
C GLN A 263 16.65 -23.54 26.33
N ILE A 264 17.43 -23.89 25.31
CA ILE A 264 17.27 -25.17 24.57
C ILE A 264 18.08 -26.30 25.24
N LEU A 265 19.20 -25.98 25.88
CA LEU A 265 20.05 -26.97 26.54
C LEU A 265 19.46 -27.41 27.88
N ALA A 266 19.50 -28.71 28.18
CA ALA A 266 19.17 -29.25 29.50
C ALA A 266 20.37 -29.13 30.47
N GLU A 267 20.12 -29.08 31.78
CA GLU A 267 21.18 -29.28 32.79
C GLU A 267 21.81 -30.68 32.59
N PRO A 268 23.15 -30.85 32.65
CA PRO A 268 24.21 -29.94 33.10
C PRO A 268 24.92 -29.13 32.00
N TYR A 269 24.44 -29.17 30.75
CA TYR A 269 25.13 -28.56 29.62
C TYR A 269 25.09 -27.02 29.61
N GLN A 270 24.11 -26.42 30.31
CA GLN A 270 24.01 -24.98 30.50
C GLN A 270 25.23 -24.40 31.24
N HIS A 271 25.68 -25.04 32.32
CA HIS A 271 26.88 -24.62 33.06
C HIS A 271 28.15 -24.67 32.20
N LYS A 272 28.25 -25.68 31.33
CA LYS A 272 29.36 -25.79 30.38
C LYS A 272 29.33 -24.67 29.33
N LEU A 273 28.14 -24.28 28.88
CA LEU A 273 27.97 -23.15 27.97
C LEU A 273 28.36 -21.83 28.64
N GLU A 274 27.94 -21.59 29.88
CA GLU A 274 28.33 -20.40 30.66
C GLU A 274 29.85 -20.26 30.78
N GLU A 275 30.53 -21.37 31.09
CA GLU A 275 31.99 -21.40 31.22
C GLU A 275 32.65 -21.04 29.89
N VAL A 276 32.21 -21.65 28.78
CA VAL A 276 32.71 -21.31 27.43
C VAL A 276 32.40 -19.86 27.06
N TRP A 277 31.22 -19.36 27.39
CA TRP A 277 30.79 -17.99 27.07
C TRP A 277 31.62 -16.94 27.80
N ARG A 278 31.99 -17.22 29.05
CA ARG A 278 32.76 -16.32 29.92
C ARG A 278 34.23 -16.20 29.49
N TYR A 279 34.80 -17.27 28.94
CA TYR A 279 36.20 -17.30 28.50
C TYR A 279 36.38 -17.19 26.99
N ARG A 280 35.31 -16.91 26.23
CA ARG A 280 35.40 -16.74 24.78
C ARG A 280 36.28 -15.54 24.45
N ALA A 281 37.11 -15.69 23.41
CA ALA A 281 37.84 -14.56 22.86
C ALA A 281 36.84 -13.54 22.30
N PRO A 282 37.06 -12.23 22.53
CA PRO A 282 36.24 -11.22 21.90
C PRO A 282 36.38 -11.30 20.39
N PHE A 283 35.29 -11.06 19.68
CA PHE A 283 35.30 -10.97 18.23
C PHE A 283 36.31 -9.90 17.79
N LYS A 284 37.26 -10.29 16.93
CA LYS A 284 38.22 -9.38 16.32
C LYS A 284 37.94 -9.33 14.83
N PHE A 285 37.74 -8.12 14.32
CA PHE A 285 37.82 -7.83 12.90
C PHE A 285 38.91 -6.81 12.68
N SER A 286 39.47 -6.76 11.48
CA SER A 286 40.47 -5.77 11.11
C SER A 286 40.13 -5.23 9.72
N ILE A 287 40.34 -3.93 9.53
CA ILE A 287 40.25 -3.27 8.22
C ILE A 287 41.68 -3.07 7.74
N CYS A 288 41.96 -3.41 6.49
CA CYS A 288 43.27 -3.21 5.87
C CYS A 288 43.09 -2.34 4.63
N VAL A 289 43.81 -1.22 4.60
CA VAL A 289 43.82 -0.28 3.48
C VAL A 289 45.18 -0.38 2.82
N ASP A 290 45.32 -1.17 1.77
CA ASP A 290 46.59 -1.46 1.08
C ASP A 290 47.21 -0.20 0.43
N ALA A 291 47.74 0.70 1.26
CA ALA A 291 48.40 1.94 0.88
C ALA A 291 49.68 1.68 0.06
N PRO A 292 50.44 0.58 0.29
CA PRO A 292 51.51 0.17 -0.60
C PRO A 292 51.02 -0.09 -2.04
N ALA A 293 49.89 -0.76 -2.24
CA ALA A 293 49.32 -0.94 -3.58
C ALA A 293 48.89 0.40 -4.20
N LEU A 294 48.22 1.27 -3.44
CA LEU A 294 47.82 2.61 -3.90
C LEU A 294 49.01 3.49 -4.32
N THR A 295 50.11 3.43 -3.57
CA THR A 295 51.34 4.18 -3.92
C THR A 295 52.00 3.63 -5.17
N ASN A 296 51.96 2.31 -5.40
CA ASN A 296 52.43 1.71 -6.65
C ASN A 296 51.57 2.13 -7.86
N GLU A 297 50.25 2.21 -7.71
CA GLU A 297 49.36 2.71 -8.75
C GLU A 297 49.62 4.18 -9.06
N MET A 298 49.84 5.02 -8.04
CA MET A 298 50.24 6.42 -8.25
C MET A 298 51.58 6.55 -8.95
N ASP A 299 52.58 5.73 -8.61
CA ASP A 299 53.88 5.71 -9.28
C ASP A 299 53.72 5.31 -10.76
N GLN A 300 52.84 4.34 -11.09
CA GLN A 300 52.52 3.98 -12.48
C GLN A 300 51.86 5.13 -13.26
N VAL A 301 50.91 5.84 -12.63
CA VAL A 301 50.27 7.02 -13.24
C VAL A 301 51.29 8.13 -13.48
N PHE A 302 52.18 8.36 -12.51
CA PHE A 302 53.23 9.36 -12.61
C PHE A 302 54.22 9.03 -13.74
N ASP A 303 54.65 7.77 -13.85
CA ASP A 303 55.52 7.30 -14.93
C ASP A 303 54.83 7.41 -16.29
N GLY A 304 53.53 7.10 -16.37
CA GLY A 304 52.73 7.30 -17.59
C GLY A 304 52.63 8.77 -18.02
N LEU A 305 52.40 9.68 -17.07
CA LEU A 305 52.42 11.12 -17.30
C LEU A 305 53.80 11.60 -17.79
N ARG A 306 54.87 11.16 -17.13
CA ARG A 306 56.25 11.49 -17.50
C ARG A 306 56.59 11.01 -18.90
N ALA A 307 56.18 9.79 -19.26
CA ALA A 307 56.38 9.23 -20.60
C ALA A 307 55.64 10.06 -21.67
N THR A 308 54.41 10.48 -21.38
CA THR A 308 53.60 11.32 -22.28
C THR A 308 54.26 12.68 -22.50
N VAL A 309 54.68 13.36 -21.43
CA VAL A 309 55.39 14.65 -21.52
C VAL A 309 56.70 14.53 -22.29
N ALA A 310 57.48 13.46 -22.04
CA ALA A 310 58.70 13.18 -22.78
C ALA A 310 58.43 12.91 -24.28
N GLY A 311 57.29 12.29 -24.61
CA GLY A 311 56.81 12.10 -25.98
C GLY A 311 56.56 13.43 -26.69
N VAL A 312 55.76 14.31 -26.08
CA VAL A 312 55.45 15.66 -26.60
C VAL A 312 56.72 16.48 -26.81
N HIS A 313 57.66 16.45 -25.85
CA HIS A 313 58.94 17.14 -25.99
C HIS A 313 59.78 16.62 -27.17
N ARG A 314 59.68 15.32 -27.47
CA ARG A 314 60.40 14.70 -28.58
C ARG A 314 59.81 15.14 -29.92
N GLU A 315 58.48 15.14 -30.05
CA GLU A 315 57.78 15.65 -31.24
C GLU A 315 58.10 17.12 -31.50
N MET A 316 58.05 17.97 -30.46
CA MET A 316 58.43 19.38 -30.57
C MET A 316 59.87 19.56 -31.05
N LYS A 317 60.80 18.72 -30.57
CA LYS A 317 62.19 18.75 -31.02
C LYS A 317 62.32 18.34 -32.49
N GLU A 318 61.58 17.34 -32.95
CA GLU A 318 61.57 16.91 -34.35
C GLU A 318 61.00 17.99 -35.29
N GLU A 319 59.93 18.68 -34.88
CA GLU A 319 59.36 19.84 -35.58
C GLU A 319 60.36 21.01 -35.66
N LEU A 320 61.06 21.29 -34.55
CA LEU A 320 62.10 22.32 -34.51
C LEU A 320 63.27 21.97 -35.43
N ASP A 321 63.71 20.71 -35.43
CA ASP A 321 64.79 20.23 -36.29
C ASP A 321 64.40 20.28 -37.79
N LYS A 322 63.13 20.01 -38.14
CA LYS A 322 62.60 20.22 -39.50
C LYS A 322 62.63 21.70 -39.89
N SER A 323 62.14 22.58 -39.03
CA SER A 323 62.13 24.03 -39.28
C SER A 323 63.56 24.56 -39.48
N LYS A 324 64.51 24.07 -38.68
CA LYS A 324 65.92 24.41 -38.82
C LYS A 324 66.49 24.01 -40.18
N LYS A 325 66.16 22.81 -40.70
CA LYS A 325 66.56 22.38 -42.04
C LYS A 325 65.97 23.26 -43.16
N GLU A 326 64.72 23.69 -43.03
CA GLU A 326 64.13 24.61 -44.01
C GLU A 326 64.81 25.98 -43.98
N ILE A 327 65.16 26.50 -42.80
CA ILE A 327 65.96 27.73 -42.66
C ILE A 327 67.33 27.57 -43.32
N GLU A 328 68.00 26.42 -43.16
CA GLU A 328 69.28 26.13 -43.82
C GLU A 328 69.15 26.13 -45.36
N LYS A 329 68.03 25.64 -45.92
CA LYS A 329 67.76 25.73 -47.37
C LYS A 329 67.57 27.18 -47.83
N VAL A 330 66.86 27.99 -47.06
CA VAL A 330 66.67 29.42 -47.35
C VAL A 330 68.02 30.15 -47.32
N ASP A 331 68.86 29.88 -46.33
CA ASP A 331 70.22 30.42 -46.26
C ASP A 331 71.08 30.01 -47.48
N GLY A 332 70.98 28.74 -47.89
CA GLY A 332 71.64 28.25 -49.11
C GLY A 332 71.15 28.96 -50.39
N THR A 333 69.85 29.23 -50.47
CA THR A 333 69.25 29.97 -51.60
C THR A 333 69.68 31.43 -51.60
N LEU A 334 69.72 32.08 -50.44
CA LEU A 334 70.24 33.44 -50.27
C LEU A 334 71.71 33.54 -50.69
N LYS A 335 72.56 32.57 -50.29
CA LYS A 335 73.95 32.48 -50.73
C LYS A 335 74.07 32.31 -52.25
N SER A 336 73.20 31.52 -52.85
CA SER A 336 73.15 31.31 -54.32
C SER A 336 72.70 32.58 -55.06
N LEU A 337 71.72 33.31 -54.52
CA LEU A 337 71.27 34.60 -55.05
C LEU A 337 72.35 35.68 -54.94
N LEU A 338 73.14 35.68 -53.86
CA LEU A 338 74.30 36.56 -53.72
C LEU A 338 75.36 36.30 -54.79
N THR A 339 75.49 35.07 -55.28
CA THR A 339 76.41 34.71 -56.37
C THR A 339 75.90 35.17 -57.75
N ILE A 340 74.59 35.37 -57.92
CA ILE A 340 73.97 35.82 -59.18
C ILE A 340 74.22 37.32 -59.47
N LYS A 341 74.78 38.08 -58.52
CA LYS A 341 75.09 39.51 -58.70
C LYS A 341 76.34 39.85 -59.54
N LEU A 342 76.94 38.90 -60.27
CA LEU A 342 78.16 39.14 -61.06
C LEU A 342 78.06 38.79 -62.55
N VAL A 343 76.84 38.71 -63.09
CA VAL A 343 76.62 38.55 -64.54
C VAL A 343 75.58 39.57 -65.03
N ILE A 344 75.80 40.85 -64.74
CA ILE A 344 75.19 41.93 -65.51
C ILE A 344 76.33 42.65 -66.21
N TYR A 345 76.38 42.39 -67.51
CA TYR A 345 77.28 42.91 -68.53
C TYR A 345 77.45 44.43 -68.41
N THR A 346 78.69 44.88 -68.22
CA THR A 346 79.15 46.15 -68.80
C THR A 346 79.29 45.91 -70.30
N VAL A 347 78.37 46.48 -71.09
CA VAL A 347 78.63 46.84 -72.48
C VAL A 347 79.32 48.20 -72.49
#